data_AF-A0AAW6YNH7-F1
#
_entry.id   AF-A0AAW6YNH7-F1
#
_cell.length_a   1.000
_cell.length_b   1.000
_cell.length_c   1.000
_cell.angle_alpha   90.00
_cell.angle_beta   90.00
_cell.angle_gamma   90.00
#
_symmetry.space_group_name_H-M   'P 1'
#
loop_
_entity.id
_entity.type
_entity.pdbx_description
1 polymer ?
#
loop_
_entity_poly.entity_id
_entity_poly.type
_entity_poly.pdbx_seq_one_letter_code
_entity_poly.pdbx_strand_id
1 'polypeptide(L)'
;AFDRYKAANQKESLRLTLLANDDENSRKLSEYLKETLEQALDGLTIELQNVPKKNRIDRMNRQDFDFALTAWGADYDDPLAYY
;
A
#
# COMPACT_ATOMS: atom_id res chain seq x y z
N ALA A 1 -15.89 -32.93 -11.39
CA ALA A 1 -14.62 -32.93 -10.63
C ALA A 1 -13.74 -31.75 -11.02
N PHE A 2 -13.52 -31.50 -12.32
CA PHE A 2 -12.82 -30.31 -12.83
C PHE A 2 -13.47 -28.97 -12.44
N ASP A 3 -14.80 -28.88 -12.35
CA ASP A 3 -15.49 -27.64 -11.99
C ASP A 3 -15.27 -27.22 -10.53
N ARG A 4 -15.11 -28.19 -9.61
CA ARG A 4 -14.72 -27.92 -8.22
C ARG A 4 -13.28 -27.43 -8.11
N TYR A 5 -12.38 -27.91 -8.97
CA TYR A 5 -10.99 -27.46 -9.01
C TYR A 5 -10.88 -26.01 -9.53
N LYS A 6 -11.73 -25.61 -10.49
CA LYS A 6 -11.82 -24.21 -10.93
C LYS A 6 -12.44 -23.29 -9.88
N ALA A 7 -13.46 -23.76 -9.16
CA ALA A 7 -14.07 -22.99 -8.06
C ALA A 7 -13.14 -22.83 -6.85
N ALA A 8 -12.32 -23.84 -6.52
CA ALA A 8 -11.34 -23.77 -5.45
C ALA A 8 -10.06 -22.98 -5.81
N ASN A 9 -9.76 -22.83 -7.11
CA ASN A 9 -8.64 -22.02 -7.62
C ASN A 9 -9.08 -20.70 -8.23
N GLN A 10 -10.31 -20.26 -7.94
CA GLN A 10 -10.76 -18.93 -8.27
C GLN A 10 -10.06 -17.98 -7.30
N LYS A 11 -8.89 -17.45 -7.70
CA LYS A 11 -8.13 -16.49 -6.89
C LYS A 11 -9.09 -15.37 -6.50
N GLU A 12 -9.39 -15.26 -5.20
CA GLU A 12 -10.28 -14.23 -4.71
C GLU A 12 -9.69 -12.87 -5.08
N SER A 13 -10.48 -12.05 -5.76
CA SER A 13 -10.05 -10.71 -6.13
C SER A 13 -9.91 -9.87 -4.87
N LEU A 14 -8.70 -9.49 -4.52
CA LEU A 14 -8.40 -8.63 -3.38
C LEU A 14 -8.16 -7.22 -3.87
N ARG A 15 -8.87 -6.25 -3.29
CA ARG A 15 -8.64 -4.83 -3.56
C ARG A 15 -8.16 -4.15 -2.30
N LEU A 16 -7.03 -3.46 -2.39
CA LEU A 16 -6.45 -2.70 -1.28
C LEU A 16 -6.14 -1.27 -1.71
N THR A 17 -6.21 -0.34 -0.77
CA THR A 17 -5.87 1.06 -0.96
C THR A 17 -4.46 1.36 -0.44
N LEU A 18 -3.59 1.87 -1.31
CA LEU A 18 -2.29 2.43 -0.92
C LEU A 18 -2.43 3.93 -0.64
N LEU A 19 -2.27 4.31 0.62
CA LEU A 19 -2.20 5.71 1.04
C LEU A 19 -0.76 6.24 0.93
N ALA A 20 -0.55 7.34 0.20
CA ALA A 20 0.77 7.94 0.02
C ALA A 20 0.70 9.48 0.04
N ASN A 21 1.86 10.15 0.10
CA ASN A 21 1.91 11.60 -0.11
C ASN A 21 1.64 11.94 -1.59
N ASP A 22 1.27 13.19 -1.85
CA ASP A 22 0.99 13.74 -3.18
C ASP A 22 2.18 14.46 -3.83
N ASP A 23 3.37 14.38 -3.24
CA ASP A 23 4.61 14.85 -3.86
C ASP A 23 5.06 13.95 -5.03
N GLU A 24 5.89 14.50 -5.93
CA GLU A 24 6.32 13.84 -7.17
C GLU A 24 7.00 12.50 -6.92
N ASN A 25 7.88 12.43 -5.92
CA ASN A 25 8.62 11.21 -5.60
C ASN A 25 7.68 10.12 -5.08
N SER A 26 6.79 10.48 -4.18
CA SER A 26 5.81 9.55 -3.59
C SER A 26 4.84 9.02 -4.63
N ARG A 27 4.41 9.85 -5.60
CA ARG A 27 3.58 9.41 -6.72
C ARG A 27 4.27 8.34 -7.56
N LYS A 28 5.49 8.63 -8.05
CA LYS A 28 6.29 7.68 -8.84
C LYS A 28 6.50 6.35 -8.10
N LEU A 29 6.82 6.42 -6.81
CA LEU A 29 7.00 5.21 -6.01
C LEU A 29 5.70 4.44 -5.79
N SER A 30 4.59 5.14 -5.55
CA SER A 30 3.28 4.48 -5.39
C SER A 30 2.77 3.82 -6.68
N GLU A 31 3.03 4.43 -7.84
CA GLU A 31 2.74 3.85 -9.16
C GLU A 31 3.58 2.60 -9.40
N TYR A 32 4.89 2.68 -9.15
CA TYR A 32 5.80 1.54 -9.27
C TYR A 32 5.38 0.37 -8.36
N LEU A 33 4.99 0.65 -7.12
CA LEU A 33 4.51 -0.37 -6.18
C LEU A 33 3.21 -1.01 -6.67
N LYS A 34 2.25 -0.21 -7.15
CA LYS A 34 1.01 -0.72 -7.76
C LYS A 34 1.32 -1.67 -8.90
N GLU A 35 2.11 -1.23 -9.88
CA GLU A 35 2.47 -2.04 -11.06
C GLU A 35 3.17 -3.34 -10.66
N THR A 36 4.19 -3.26 -9.80
CA THR A 36 4.99 -4.41 -9.39
C THR A 36 4.17 -5.42 -8.59
N LEU A 37 3.33 -4.95 -7.66
CA LEU A 37 2.51 -5.83 -6.83
C LEU A 37 1.36 -6.46 -7.61
N GLU A 38 0.68 -5.71 -8.48
CA GLU A 38 -0.37 -6.26 -9.36
C GLU A 38 0.19 -7.26 -10.37
N GLN A 39 1.41 -7.04 -10.88
CA GLN A 39 2.09 -7.99 -11.76
C GLN A 39 2.51 -9.27 -11.01
N ALA A 40 2.96 -9.16 -9.76
CA ALA A 40 3.45 -10.30 -8.99
C ALA A 40 2.32 -11.14 -8.37
N LEU A 41 1.16 -10.52 -8.10
CA LEU A 41 0.08 -11.12 -7.31
C LEU A 41 -1.22 -11.13 -8.12
N ASP A 42 -1.45 -12.20 -8.88
CA ASP A 42 -2.70 -12.39 -9.62
C ASP A 42 -3.93 -12.23 -8.70
N GLY A 43 -4.87 -11.39 -9.12
CA GLY A 43 -6.10 -11.11 -8.37
C GLY A 43 -5.98 -9.94 -7.39
N LEU A 44 -4.79 -9.35 -7.21
CA LEU A 44 -4.63 -8.09 -6.47
C LEU A 44 -4.98 -6.89 -7.37
N THR A 45 -5.70 -5.93 -6.80
CA THR A 45 -5.86 -4.58 -7.36
C THR A 45 -5.51 -3.56 -6.27
N ILE A 46 -4.65 -2.62 -6.60
CA ILE A 46 -4.24 -1.51 -5.73
C ILE A 46 -4.87 -0.22 -6.23
N GLU A 47 -5.64 0.44 -5.37
CA GLU A 47 -6.11 1.81 -5.58
C GLU A 47 -5.13 2.78 -4.92
N LEU A 48 -4.69 3.81 -5.64
CA LEU A 48 -3.77 4.82 -5.12
C LEU A 48 -4.56 6.00 -4.53
N GLN A 49 -4.23 6.35 -3.29
CA GLN A 49 -4.71 7.56 -2.63
C GLN A 49 -3.53 8.44 -2.23
N ASN A 50 -3.08 9.28 -3.17
CA ASN A 50 -2.07 10.30 -2.92
C ASN A 50 -2.72 11.57 -2.37
N VAL A 51 -2.42 11.92 -1.12
CA VAL A 51 -3.00 13.07 -0.41
C VAL A 51 -1.91 13.94 0.22
N PRO A 52 -2.18 15.20 0.57
CA PRO A 52 -1.23 16.03 1.30
C PRO A 52 -0.74 15.36 2.59
N LYS A 53 0.55 15.52 2.93
CA LYS A 53 1.20 14.87 4.09
C LYS A 53 0.39 14.97 5.39
N LYS A 54 -0.23 16.12 5.67
CA LYS A 54 -1.07 16.33 6.86
C LYS A 54 -2.28 15.37 6.88
N ASN A 55 -2.95 15.20 5.73
CA ASN A 55 -4.08 14.30 5.60
C ASN A 55 -3.65 12.84 5.73
N ARG A 56 -2.50 12.47 5.15
CA ARG A 56 -1.93 11.11 5.31
C ARG A 56 -1.68 10.77 6.78
N ILE A 57 -1.00 11.65 7.51
CA ILE A 57 -0.70 11.45 8.94
C ILE A 57 -1.98 11.32 9.76
N ASP A 58 -2.95 12.20 9.51
CA ASP A 58 -4.24 12.18 10.21
C ASP A 58 -5.02 10.86 9.95
N ARG A 59 -5.07 10.39 8.70
CA ARG A 59 -5.67 9.09 8.38
C ARG A 59 -4.91 7.91 9.01
N MET A 60 -3.58 7.96 9.03
CA MET A 60 -2.76 6.93 9.68
C MET A 60 -3.00 6.87 11.18
N ASN A 61 -3.06 8.02 11.85
CA ASN A 61 -3.38 8.10 13.28
C ASN A 61 -4.78 7.58 13.60
N ARG A 62 -5.72 7.75 12.67
CA ARG A 62 -7.10 7.25 12.76
C ARG A 62 -7.26 5.80 12.27
N GLN A 63 -6.18 5.16 11.83
CA GLN A 63 -6.20 3.82 11.23
C GLN A 63 -7.17 3.69 10.04
N ASP A 64 -7.37 4.78 9.31
CA ASP A 64 -8.26 4.88 8.14
C ASP A 64 -7.47 4.68 6.84
N PHE A 65 -6.92 3.46 6.67
CA PHE A 65 -6.15 3.02 5.51
C PHE A 65 -5.96 1.50 5.54
N ASP A 66 -5.73 0.87 4.38
CA ASP A 66 -5.34 -0.54 4.32
C ASP A 66 -3.82 -0.69 4.51
N PHE A 67 -3.04 0.03 3.71
CA PHE A 67 -1.59 0.13 3.85
C PHE A 67 -1.10 1.49 3.35
N ALA A 68 0.06 1.94 3.86
CA ALA A 68 0.55 3.28 3.61
C ALA A 68 2.05 3.29 3.26
N LEU A 69 2.43 4.11 2.28
CA LEU A 69 3.81 4.47 2.03
C LEU A 69 4.23 5.55 3.03
N THR A 70 5.16 5.21 3.92
CA THR A 70 5.70 6.11 4.93
C THR A 70 7.21 5.97 5.00
N ALA A 71 7.86 6.98 5.56
CA ALA A 71 9.28 6.96 5.86
C ALA A 71 9.48 7.52 7.27
N TRP A 72 10.46 6.99 7.99
CA TRP A 72 10.89 7.47 9.28
C TRP A 72 12.36 7.86 9.20
N GLY A 73 12.68 9.08 9.59
CA GLY A 73 14.06 9.53 9.77
C GLY A 73 14.33 9.63 11.26
N ALA A 74 15.46 9.09 11.72
CA ALA A 74 15.81 9.14 13.14
C ALA A 74 15.91 10.59 13.65
N ASP A 75 15.34 10.82 14.82
CA ASP A 75 15.44 12.10 15.52
C ASP A 75 16.78 12.24 16.28
N TYR A 76 17.49 11.13 16.52
CA TYR A 76 18.79 11.05 17.22
C TYR A 76 19.57 9.79 16.80
N ASP A 77 20.91 9.80 16.99
CA ASP A 77 21.82 8.74 16.53
C ASP A 77 21.84 7.51 17.45
N ASP A 78 20.68 6.87 17.59
CA ASP A 78 20.49 5.62 18.34
C ASP A 78 19.44 4.75 17.63
N PRO A 79 19.61 3.42 17.53
CA PRO A 79 18.61 2.52 16.95
C PRO A 79 17.20 2.66 17.54
N LEU A 80 17.09 3.03 18.83
CA LEU A 80 15.82 3.32 19.50
C LEU A 80 15.00 4.41 18.81
N ALA A 81 15.64 5.29 18.02
CA ALA A 81 14.95 6.30 17.24
C ALA A 81 14.07 5.70 16.11
N TYR A 82 14.15 4.40 15.80
CA TYR A 82 13.34 3.71 14.79
C TYR A 82 12.30 2.72 15.37
N TYR A 83 12.32 2.50 16.69
CA TYR A 83 11.46 1.53 17.38
C TYR A 83 10.24 2.19 18.04
#